data_AF-A0A1W1HFE7-F1
#
_entry.id   AF-A0A1W1HFE7-F1
#
_cell.length_a   1.000
_cell.length_b   1.000
_cell.length_c   1.000
_cell.angle_alpha   90.00
_cell.angle_beta   90.00
_cell.angle_gamma   90.00
#
_symmetry.space_group_name_H-M   'P 1'
#
loop_
_entity.id
_entity.type
_entity.pdbx_description
1 polymer ?
#
loop_
_entity_poly.entity_id
_entity_poly.type
_entity_poly.pdbx_seq_one_letter_code
_entity_poly.pdbx_strand_id
1 'polypeptide(L)'
;MPKLKPGTILVTDEEDQRIKEAIATDPDTSEMRDEQFDQMRSVSELHPEIVETYKRTRGKQKRPTKTPIYIRLDSDIIEHFKSDGKGWQTKINDTLRKSINSQYA
;
A
#
# COMPACT_ATOMS: atom_id res chain seq x y z
N MET A 1 -22.91 -5.40 1.72
CA MET A 1 -21.71 -5.83 0.98
C MET A 1 -21.61 -4.99 -0.29
N PRO A 2 -20.42 -4.48 -0.68
CA PRO A 2 -20.26 -3.75 -1.94
C PRO A 2 -20.63 -4.64 -3.13
N LYS A 3 -21.26 -4.05 -4.16
CA LYS A 3 -21.64 -4.79 -5.38
C LYS A 3 -20.39 -5.21 -6.14
N LEU A 4 -20.34 -6.46 -6.59
CA LEU A 4 -19.27 -6.99 -7.44
C LEU A 4 -19.26 -6.28 -8.80
N LYS A 5 -18.09 -6.29 -9.45
CA LYS A 5 -17.93 -5.69 -10.78
C LYS A 5 -18.69 -6.52 -11.83
N PRO A 6 -19.24 -5.88 -12.88
CA PRO A 6 -19.75 -6.62 -14.03
C PRO A 6 -18.67 -7.55 -14.61
N GLY A 7 -19.02 -8.81 -14.86
CA GLY A 7 -18.08 -9.83 -15.38
C GLY A 7 -17.30 -10.60 -14.31
N THR A 8 -17.62 -10.47 -13.02
CA THR A 8 -17.07 -11.36 -11.99
C THR A 8 -17.58 -12.79 -12.20
N ILE A 9 -16.67 -13.72 -12.48
CA ILE A 9 -16.95 -15.16 -12.54
C ILE A 9 -16.92 -15.69 -11.11
N LEU A 10 -17.98 -16.36 -10.69
CA LEU A 10 -18.05 -17.08 -9.44
C LEU A 10 -17.89 -18.57 -9.75
N VAL A 11 -17.16 -19.27 -8.89
CA VAL A 11 -17.10 -20.72 -8.97
C VAL A 11 -18.48 -21.27 -8.68
N THR A 12 -19.00 -22.09 -9.59
CA THR A 12 -20.28 -22.78 -9.41
C THR A 12 -20.12 -23.92 -8.41
N ASP A 13 -21.23 -24.36 -7.80
CA ASP A 13 -21.19 -25.48 -6.85
C ASP A 13 -20.61 -26.76 -7.48
N GLU A 14 -20.87 -27.00 -8.76
CA GLU A 14 -20.32 -28.12 -9.53
C GLU A 14 -18.80 -27.99 -9.74
N GLU A 15 -18.32 -26.78 -10.05
CA GLU A 15 -16.89 -26.52 -10.19
C GLU A 15 -16.18 -26.64 -8.83
N ASP A 16 -16.79 -26.15 -7.76
CA ASP A 16 -16.29 -26.29 -6.39
C ASP A 16 -16.16 -27.77 -5.99
N GLN A 17 -17.12 -28.62 -6.38
CA GLN A 17 -17.03 -30.07 -6.15
C GLN A 17 -15.87 -30.70 -6.93
N ARG A 18 -15.72 -30.38 -8.22
CA ARG A 18 -14.61 -30.88 -9.04
C ARG A 18 -13.24 -30.46 -8.48
N ILE A 19 -13.13 -29.23 -7.98
CA ILE A 19 -11.91 -28.74 -7.34
C ILE A 19 -11.60 -29.56 -6.08
N LYS A 20 -12.60 -29.81 -5.23
CA LYS A 20 -12.43 -30.63 -4.00
C LYS A 20 -12.03 -32.07 -4.32
N GLU A 21 -12.63 -32.69 -5.32
CA GLU A 21 -12.27 -34.04 -5.76
C GLU A 21 -10.83 -34.12 -6.30
N ALA A 22 -10.42 -33.11 -7.06
CA ALA A 22 -9.05 -33.01 -7.57
C ALA A 22 -8.03 -32.87 -6.43
N ILE A 23 -8.31 -32.01 -5.44
CA ILE A 23 -7.50 -31.83 -4.23
C ILE A 23 -7.39 -33.17 -3.46
N ALA A 24 -8.50 -33.89 -3.29
CA ALA A 24 -8.52 -35.15 -2.53
C ALA A 24 -7.79 -36.31 -3.24
N THR A 25 -7.70 -36.28 -4.57
CA THR A 25 -7.07 -37.34 -5.37
C THR A 25 -5.57 -37.12 -5.54
N ASP A 26 -5.09 -35.90 -5.32
CA ASP A 26 -3.68 -35.54 -5.52
C ASP A 26 -2.82 -36.01 -4.32
N PRO A 27 -1.85 -36.93 -4.54
CA PRO A 27 -1.00 -37.46 -3.47
C PRO A 27 -0.03 -36.42 -2.88
N ASP A 28 0.25 -35.33 -3.61
CA ASP A 28 1.12 -34.24 -3.13
C ASP A 28 0.33 -33.17 -2.36
N THR A 29 -0.99 -33.27 -2.36
CA THR A 29 -1.87 -32.34 -1.65
C THR A 29 -2.14 -32.84 -0.22
N SER A 30 -1.94 -31.95 0.76
CA SER A 30 -2.26 -32.18 2.15
C SER A 30 -3.03 -30.99 2.70
N GLU A 31 -4.31 -31.19 3.04
CA GLU A 31 -5.11 -30.15 3.69
C GLU A 31 -4.61 -29.91 5.11
N MET A 32 -4.23 -28.67 5.41
CA MET A 32 -3.78 -28.28 6.74
C MET A 32 -4.96 -28.29 7.71
N ARG A 33 -4.79 -28.99 8.84
CA ARG A 33 -5.78 -29.02 9.93
C ARG A 33 -5.53 -27.90 10.94
N ASP A 34 -6.56 -27.49 11.68
CA ASP A 34 -6.46 -26.44 12.72
C ASP A 34 -5.35 -26.73 13.73
N GLU A 35 -5.20 -27.99 14.16
CA GLU A 35 -4.12 -28.43 15.06
C GLU A 35 -2.72 -28.19 14.49
N GLN A 36 -2.56 -28.20 13.16
CA GLN A 36 -1.30 -27.92 12.49
C GLN A 36 -1.05 -26.41 12.40
N PHE A 37 -2.09 -25.59 12.27
CA PHE A 37 -1.98 -24.13 12.34
C PHE A 37 -1.52 -23.66 13.72
N ASP A 38 -2.03 -24.27 14.79
CA ASP A 38 -1.64 -23.94 16.16
C ASP A 38 -0.15 -24.21 16.45
N GLN A 39 0.46 -25.13 15.70
CA GLN A 39 1.87 -25.48 15.82
C GLN A 39 2.79 -24.60 14.95
N MET A 40 2.24 -23.77 14.06
CA MET A 40 3.05 -22.90 13.21
C MET A 40 3.68 -21.77 14.01
N ARG A 41 4.96 -21.53 13.75
CA ARG A 41 5.72 -20.43 14.36
C ARG A 41 6.10 -19.40 13.32
N SER A 42 6.21 -18.15 13.75
CA SER A 42 6.49 -17.04 12.84
C SER A 42 7.89 -17.16 12.22
N VAL A 43 8.06 -16.71 10.97
CA VAL A 43 9.38 -16.64 10.32
C VAL A 43 10.34 -15.75 11.11
N SER A 44 9.84 -14.72 11.80
CA SER A 44 10.64 -13.87 12.70
C SER A 44 11.21 -14.62 13.89
N GLU A 45 10.57 -15.68 14.35
CA GLU A 45 11.05 -16.51 15.46
C GLU A 45 12.07 -17.54 14.96
N LEU A 46 11.79 -18.19 13.84
CA LEU A 46 12.60 -19.30 13.33
C LEU A 46 13.82 -18.85 12.50
N HIS A 47 13.66 -17.76 11.75
CA HIS A 47 14.61 -17.26 10.76
C HIS A 47 14.73 -15.73 10.81
N PRO A 48 15.22 -15.17 11.94
CA PRO A 48 15.38 -13.72 12.11
C PRO A 48 16.26 -13.07 11.03
N GLU A 49 17.22 -13.79 10.46
CA GLU A 49 18.10 -13.36 9.37
C GLU A 49 17.36 -13.03 8.07
N ILE A 50 16.28 -13.77 7.78
CA ILE A 50 15.43 -13.50 6.62
C ILE A 50 14.71 -12.18 6.85
N VAL A 51 14.08 -12.03 8.01
CA VAL A 51 13.33 -10.82 8.36
C VAL A 51 14.23 -9.58 8.31
N GLU A 52 15.46 -9.67 8.83
CA GLU A 52 16.40 -8.54 8.80
C GLU A 52 16.80 -8.15 7.37
N THR A 53 16.93 -9.13 6.46
CA THR A 53 17.21 -8.89 5.05
C THR A 53 16.07 -8.17 4.33
N TYR A 54 14.81 -8.50 4.68
CA TYR A 54 13.59 -7.92 4.08
C TYR A 54 13.08 -6.65 4.77
N LYS A 55 13.62 -6.28 5.94
CA LYS A 55 13.34 -5.00 6.63
C LYS A 55 13.83 -3.75 5.89
N ARG A 56 14.33 -3.87 4.66
CA ARG A 56 14.62 -2.74 3.74
C ARG A 56 13.36 -2.04 3.20
N THR A 57 12.25 -2.10 3.92
CA THR A 57 11.07 -1.27 3.64
C THR A 57 11.37 0.17 4.05
N ARG A 58 10.93 1.12 3.20
CA ARG A 58 10.99 2.55 3.50
C ARG A 58 10.37 2.77 4.89
N GLY A 59 11.20 3.19 5.84
CA GLY A 59 10.77 3.38 7.23
C GLY A 59 9.61 4.36 7.35
N LYS A 60 9.01 4.41 8.55
CA LYS A 60 7.89 5.33 8.85
C LYS A 60 8.18 6.73 8.30
N GLN A 61 7.15 7.34 7.70
CA GLN A 61 7.24 8.67 7.10
C GLN A 61 7.88 9.66 8.09
N LYS A 62 9.10 10.13 7.81
CA LYS A 62 9.88 11.00 8.73
C LYS A 62 9.28 12.41 8.90
N ARG A 63 8.34 12.80 8.04
CA ARG A 63 7.70 14.12 8.07
C ARG A 63 6.19 13.95 8.23
N PRO A 64 5.52 14.83 9.01
CA PRO A 64 4.06 14.82 9.08
C PRO A 64 3.45 14.89 7.68
N THR A 65 2.37 14.16 7.48
CA THR A 65 1.64 14.10 6.21
C THR A 65 1.17 15.50 5.82
N LYS A 66 1.44 15.92 4.58
CA LYS A 66 0.91 17.17 4.05
C LYS A 66 -0.62 17.08 4.01
N THR A 67 -1.32 18.10 4.49
CA THR A 67 -2.78 18.16 4.37
C THR A 67 -3.16 18.66 2.98
N PRO A 68 -3.86 17.86 2.15
CA PRO A 68 -4.37 18.34 0.87
C PRO A 68 -5.52 19.30 1.13
N ILE A 69 -5.40 20.53 0.62
CA ILE A 69 -6.44 21.55 0.70
C ILE A 69 -6.67 22.16 -0.68
N TYR A 70 -7.87 22.66 -0.92
CA TYR A 70 -8.21 23.42 -2.11
C TYR A 70 -7.99 24.91 -1.83
N ILE A 71 -7.02 25.52 -2.51
CA ILE A 71 -6.77 26.97 -2.45
C ILE A 71 -6.81 27.54 -3.86
N ARG A 72 -7.29 28.77 -4.00
CA ARG A 72 -7.16 29.56 -5.23
C ARG A 72 -5.89 30.38 -5.14
N LEU A 73 -5.09 30.35 -6.20
CA LEU A 73 -3.89 31.15 -6.38
C LEU A 73 -4.02 31.88 -7.71
N ASP A 74 -3.42 33.05 -7.81
CA ASP A 74 -3.41 33.83 -9.05
C ASP A 74 -2.71 33.05 -10.18
N SER A 75 -3.14 33.31 -11.42
CA SER A 75 -2.71 32.53 -12.59
C SER A 75 -1.22 32.67 -12.85
N ASP A 76 -0.67 33.87 -12.68
CA ASP A 76 0.74 34.20 -12.84
C ASP A 76 1.64 33.43 -11.85
N ILE A 77 1.20 33.26 -10.60
CA ILE A 77 1.89 32.44 -9.59
C ILE A 77 1.94 30.98 -10.03
N ILE A 78 0.80 30.44 -10.50
CA ILE A 78 0.72 29.05 -10.95
C ILE A 78 1.62 28.84 -12.17
N GLU A 79 1.60 29.76 -13.14
CA GLU A 79 2.42 29.69 -14.35
C GLU A 79 3.91 29.75 -14.03
N HIS A 80 4.33 30.68 -13.16
CA HIS A 80 5.70 30.80 -12.70
C HIS A 80 6.23 29.47 -12.14
N PHE A 81 5.54 28.87 -11.17
CA PHE A 81 6.00 27.60 -10.59
C PHE A 81 5.88 26.44 -11.57
N LYS A 82 4.86 26.38 -12.43
CA LYS A 82 4.72 25.29 -13.41
C LYS A 82 5.81 25.33 -14.49
N SER A 83 6.29 26.52 -14.86
CA SER A 83 7.36 26.68 -15.85
C SER A 83 8.66 25.94 -15.45
N ASP A 84 8.88 25.77 -14.15
CA ASP A 84 10.01 25.03 -13.57
C ASP A 84 9.91 23.50 -13.69
N GLY A 85 8.79 22.98 -14.19
CA GLY A 85 8.58 21.56 -14.46
C GLY A 85 8.33 20.69 -13.21
N LYS A 86 8.93 19.49 -13.18
CA LYS A 86 8.67 18.48 -12.14
C LYS A 86 9.03 19.02 -10.76
N GLY A 87 8.08 18.95 -9.83
CA GLY A 87 8.28 19.37 -8.43
C GLY A 87 7.83 20.79 -8.11
N TRP A 88 7.15 21.49 -9.03
CA TRP A 88 6.60 22.83 -8.81
C TRP A 88 5.72 22.96 -7.54
N GLN A 89 4.94 21.92 -7.21
CA GLN A 89 4.14 21.89 -5.97
C GLN A 89 5.00 21.85 -4.69
N THR A 90 6.20 21.26 -4.76
CA THR A 90 7.14 21.29 -3.64
C THR A 90 7.74 22.68 -3.51
N LYS A 91 8.11 23.31 -4.63
CA LYS A 91 8.67 24.67 -4.65
C LYS A 91 7.70 25.70 -4.06
N ILE A 92 6.43 25.69 -4.47
CA ILE A 92 5.44 26.63 -3.92
C ILE A 92 5.24 26.44 -2.41
N ASN A 93 5.20 25.19 -1.94
CA ASN A 93 5.11 24.89 -0.50
C ASN A 93 6.34 25.39 0.27
N ASP A 94 7.54 25.24 -0.30
CA ASP A 94 8.77 25.71 0.34
C ASP A 94 8.85 27.24 0.38
N THR A 95 8.37 27.93 -0.66
CA THR A 95 8.24 29.40 -0.67
C THR A 95 7.30 29.89 0.43
N LEU A 96 6.11 29.28 0.57
CA LEU A 96 5.17 29.62 1.64
C LEU A 96 5.77 29.38 3.02
N ARG A 97 6.52 28.29 3.21
CA ARG A 97 7.23 28.01 4.47
C ARG A 97 8.29 29.08 4.77
N LYS A 98 9.04 29.52 3.77
CA LYS A 98 10.04 30.59 3.94
C LYS A 98 9.38 31.92 4.32
N SER A 99 8.26 32.27 3.69
CA SER A 99 7.55 33.52 4.02
C SER A 99 7.04 33.51 5.47
N ILE A 100 6.46 32.40 5.93
CA ILE A 100 6.04 32.22 7.32
C ILE A 100 7.23 32.41 8.26
N ASN A 101 8.34 31.69 8.03
CA ASN A 101 9.52 31.80 8.89
C ASN A 101 10.14 33.21 8.90
N SER A 102 10.06 33.94 7.77
CA SER A 102 10.56 35.31 7.68
C SER A 102 9.63 36.34 8.30
N GLN A 103 8.32 36.06 8.39
CA GLN A 103 7.32 36.98 8.93
C GLN A 103 7.22 36.91 10.47
N TYR A 104 7.69 35.82 11.06
CA TYR A 104 7.70 35.58 12.50
C TYR A 104 9.11 35.50 13.11
N ALA A 105 10.13 35.98 12.38
CA ALA A 105 11.49 36.18 12.87
C ALA A 105 11.69 37.65 13.26
#